data_AF-A0A914NET7-F1
#
_entry.id   AF-A0A914NET7-F1
#
_cell.length_a   1.000
_cell.length_b   1.000
_cell.length_c   1.000
_cell.angle_alpha   90.00
_cell.angle_beta   90.00
_cell.angle_gamma   90.00
#
_symmetry.space_group_name_H-M   'P 1'
#
loop_
_entity.id
_entity.type
_entity.pdbx_description
1 polymer ?
#
loop_
_entity_poly.entity_id
_entity_poly.type
_entity_poly.pdbx_seq_one_letter_code
_entity_poly.pdbx_strand_id
1 'polypeptide(L)'
;MPQLHNLNISSLNTETNNGIKSEIPTNIELNGSNFSPSIRVWIGATPTETIFCSSERLNCSIPFLNLICSDLGFNTETAILANSNNGNEKLDVPILLVREEDSVVFPTSLSFTYSLTG
;
A
#
# COMPACT_ATOMS: atom_id res chain seq x y z
N MET A 1 -7.71 -13.98 -14.40
CA MET A 1 -6.64 -13.05 -13.99
C MET A 1 -7.19 -12.19 -12.86
N PRO A 2 -6.49 -12.04 -11.73
CA PRO A 2 -6.97 -11.19 -10.64
C PRO A 2 -7.05 -9.74 -11.12
N GLN A 3 -8.13 -9.04 -10.79
CA GLN A 3 -8.36 -7.64 -11.17
C GLN A 3 -8.70 -6.84 -9.93
N LEU A 4 -8.00 -5.73 -9.73
CA LEU A 4 -8.26 -4.79 -8.65
C LEU A 4 -9.14 -3.65 -9.18
N HIS A 5 -10.24 -3.35 -8.48
CA HIS A 5 -11.18 -2.30 -8.89
C HIS A 5 -11.11 -1.06 -8.00
N ASN A 6 -11.02 -1.26 -6.68
CA ASN A 6 -10.91 -0.16 -5.72
C ASN A 6 -10.16 -0.58 -4.45
N LEU A 7 -9.83 0.42 -3.65
CA LEU A 7 -9.20 0.29 -2.34
C LEU A 7 -9.95 1.16 -1.33
N ASN A 8 -10.14 0.62 -0.11
CA ASN A 8 -10.74 1.32 1.02
C ASN A 8 -9.81 1.21 2.22
N ILE A 9 -9.62 2.30 2.96
CA ILE A 9 -8.91 2.26 4.24
C ILE A 9 -9.84 1.56 5.25
N SER A 10 -9.43 0.40 5.78
CA SER A 10 -10.31 -0.46 6.57
C SER A 10 -10.13 -0.34 8.08
N SER A 11 -8.96 0.12 8.56
CA SER A 11 -8.67 0.24 9.99
C SER A 11 -7.69 1.38 10.29
N LEU A 12 -7.90 2.03 11.43
CA LEU A 12 -7.11 3.15 11.94
C LEU A 12 -6.59 2.77 13.34
N ASN A 13 -5.27 2.83 13.53
CA ASN A 13 -4.65 2.82 14.85
C ASN A 13 -4.74 4.20 15.47
N THR A 14 -5.12 4.28 16.75
CA THR A 14 -5.06 5.52 17.51
C THR A 14 -3.71 5.63 18.22
N GLU A 15 -2.80 6.45 17.70
CA GLU A 15 -1.61 6.84 18.45
C GLU A 15 -1.91 8.09 19.29
N THR A 16 -1.46 8.09 20.54
CA THR A 16 -1.66 9.25 21.43
C THR A 16 -0.30 9.89 21.70
N ASN A 17 -0.03 11.02 21.06
CA ASN A 17 1.16 11.82 21.32
C ASN A 17 0.74 13.13 22.01
N ASN A 18 1.21 13.36 23.23
CA ASN A 18 0.86 14.54 24.05
C ASN A 18 -0.66 14.78 24.22
N GLY A 19 -1.46 13.70 24.27
CA GLY A 19 -2.91 13.78 24.45
C GLY A 19 -3.73 14.03 23.17
N ILE A 20 -3.08 14.18 22.01
CA ILE A 20 -3.73 14.22 20.70
C ILE A 20 -3.82 12.79 20.17
N LYS A 21 -5.03 12.32 19.89
CA LYS A 21 -5.26 11.06 19.18
C LYS A 21 -5.07 11.29 17.68
N SER A 22 -4.10 10.61 17.08
CA SER A 22 -3.93 10.52 15.63
C SER A 22 -4.46 9.17 15.15
N GLU A 23 -5.36 9.18 14.18
CA GLU A 23 -5.85 7.98 13.50
C GLU A 23 -4.93 7.66 12.31
N ILE A 24 -4.09 6.64 12.48
CA ILE A 24 -3.13 6.21 11.44
C ILE A 24 -3.70 4.97 10.75
N PRO A 25 -3.96 5.01 9.44
CA PRO A 25 -4.46 3.83 8.75
C PRO A 25 -3.44 2.69 8.84
N THR A 26 -3.89 1.48 9.14
CA THR A 26 -3.00 0.30 9.26
C THR A 26 -3.20 -0.71 8.15
N ASN A 27 -4.40 -0.74 7.57
CA ASN A 27 -4.78 -1.73 6.59
C ASN A 27 -5.61 -1.12 5.47
N ILE A 28 -5.49 -1.74 4.30
CA ILE A 28 -6.24 -1.45 3.10
C ILE A 28 -7.10 -2.69 2.82
N GLU A 29 -8.40 -2.49 2.64
CA GLU A 29 -9.27 -3.44 1.98
C GLU A 29 -9.20 -3.21 0.47
N LEU A 30 -8.97 -4.28 -0.28
CA LEU A 30 -8.91 -4.28 -1.73
C LEU A 30 -10.11 -5.05 -2.27
N ASN A 31 -10.93 -4.39 -3.09
CA ASN A 31 -12.07 -5.05 -3.74
C ASN A 31 -11.80 -5.23 -5.24
N GLY A 32 -12.13 -6.42 -5.73
CA GLY A 32 -11.72 -6.86 -7.04
C GLY A 32 -12.49 -8.08 -7.52
N SER A 33 -11.86 -8.85 -8.40
CA SER A 33 -12.38 -10.13 -8.88
C SER A 33 -11.26 -11.13 -9.13
N ASN A 34 -11.60 -12.42 -9.10
CA ASN A 34 -10.69 -13.55 -9.35
C ASN A 34 -9.46 -13.59 -8.42
N PHE A 35 -9.62 -13.15 -7.18
CA PHE A 35 -8.59 -13.37 -6.16
C PHE A 35 -8.56 -14.84 -5.73
N SER A 36 -7.38 -15.30 -5.32
CA SER A 36 -7.16 -16.61 -4.70
C SER A 36 -6.30 -16.45 -3.45
N PRO A 37 -6.25 -17.47 -2.56
CA PRO A 37 -5.36 -17.46 -1.40
C PRO A 37 -3.86 -17.32 -1.73
N SER A 38 -3.46 -17.55 -2.98
CA SER A 38 -2.07 -17.40 -3.44
C SER A 38 -1.73 -16.01 -4.00
N ILE A 39 -2.69 -15.09 -4.04
CA ILE A 39 -2.43 -13.68 -4.36
C ILE A 39 -1.92 -12.94 -3.12
N ARG A 40 -0.87 -12.15 -3.31
CA ARG A 40 -0.33 -11.18 -2.37
C ARG A 40 -0.41 -9.79 -2.94
N VAL A 41 -0.57 -8.82 -2.07
CA VAL A 41 -0.48 -7.40 -2.41
C VAL A 41 0.95 -6.93 -2.19
N TRP A 42 1.46 -6.18 -3.15
CA TRP A 42 2.71 -5.45 -3.03
C TRP A 42 2.41 -3.97 -3.23
N ILE A 43 3.06 -3.13 -2.44
CA ILE A 43 3.02 -1.67 -2.60
C ILE A 43 4.39 -1.25 -3.13
N GLY A 44 4.46 -0.98 -4.43
CA GLY A 44 5.72 -0.75 -5.14
C GLY A 44 6.55 -2.03 -5.18
N ALA A 45 7.76 -1.96 -4.64
CA ALA A 45 8.66 -3.11 -4.51
C ALA A 45 8.50 -3.86 -3.17
N THR A 46 7.62 -3.39 -2.28
CA THR A 46 7.49 -3.91 -0.92
C THR A 46 6.33 -4.90 -0.79
N PRO A 47 6.59 -6.18 -0.45
CA PRO A 47 5.54 -7.14 -0.11
C PRO A 47 4.79 -6.72 1.14
N THR A 48 3.47 -6.96 1.18
CA THR A 48 2.66 -6.67 2.37
C THR A 48 2.07 -7.95 2.97
N GLU A 49 1.77 -7.91 4.26
CA GLU A 49 0.97 -8.97 4.87
C GLU A 49 -0.42 -8.93 4.25
N THR A 50 -0.80 -10.01 3.55
CA THR A 50 -2.05 -10.09 2.80
C THR A 50 -2.95 -11.19 3.35
N ILE A 51 -4.19 -10.84 3.63
CA ILE A 51 -5.25 -11.75 4.07
C ILE A 51 -6.23 -11.93 2.91
N PHE A 52 -6.43 -13.19 2.49
CA PHE A 52 -7.49 -13.54 1.56
C PHE A 52 -8.82 -13.65 2.29
N CYS A 53 -9.79 -12.79 1.96
CA CYS A 53 -11.12 -12.83 2.54
C CYS A 53 -12.11 -13.58 1.64
N SER A 54 -12.07 -13.30 0.33
CA SER A 54 -12.90 -13.96 -0.69
C SER A 54 -12.31 -13.76 -2.09
N SER A 55 -12.91 -14.38 -3.11
CA SER A 55 -12.54 -14.15 -4.52
C SER A 55 -12.71 -12.70 -5.00
N GLU A 56 -13.32 -11.84 -4.18
CA GLU A 56 -13.61 -10.43 -4.48
C GLU A 56 -12.94 -9.48 -3.48
N ARG A 57 -12.34 -9.99 -2.40
CA ARG A 57 -11.77 -9.16 -1.33
C ARG A 57 -10.46 -9.70 -0.77
N LEU A 58 -9.47 -8.81 -0.70
CA LEU A 58 -8.24 -8.97 0.08
C LEU A 58 -8.17 -7.87 1.14
N ASN A 59 -7.42 -8.13 2.20
CA ASN A 59 -6.98 -7.10 3.12
C ASN A 59 -5.45 -7.12 3.17
N CYS A 60 -4.79 -5.97 3.23
CA CYS A 60 -3.34 -5.93 3.44
C CYS A 60 -2.90 -4.85 4.40
N SER A 61 -1.75 -5.06 5.04
CA SER A 61 -1.11 -4.04 5.87
C SER A 61 -0.53 -2.90 5.03
N ILE A 62 -0.41 -1.72 5.64
CA ILE A 62 0.28 -0.56 5.07
C ILE A 62 1.72 -0.56 5.59
N PRO A 63 2.74 -0.77 4.74
CA PRO A 63 4.13 -0.67 5.14
C PRO A 63 4.50 0.75 5.58
N PHE A 64 5.53 0.89 6.40
CA PHE A 64 6.06 2.19 6.73
C PHE A 64 6.75 2.83 5.52
N LEU A 65 6.61 4.16 5.38
CA LEU A 65 7.19 4.91 4.27
C LEU A 65 8.72 4.74 4.14
N ASN A 66 9.45 4.64 5.26
CA ASN A 66 10.89 4.41 5.23
C ASN A 66 11.27 3.05 4.59
N LEU A 67 10.46 2.01 4.82
CA LEU A 67 10.66 0.70 4.22
C LEU A 67 10.41 0.76 2.71
N ILE A 68 9.29 1.39 2.28
CA ILE A 68 9.00 1.60 0.86
C ILE A 68 10.16 2.31 0.16
N CYS A 69 10.64 3.41 0.72
CA CYS A 69 11.75 4.17 0.14
C CYS A 69 13.02 3.31 0.06
N SER A 70 13.33 2.56 1.13
CA SER A 70 14.49 1.67 1.18
C SER A 70 14.43 0.57 0.10
N ASP A 71 13.27 -0.07 -0.08
CA ASP A 71 13.08 -1.11 -1.10
C ASP A 71 13.17 -0.56 -2.53
N LEU A 72 12.86 0.72 -2.73
CA LEU A 72 13.07 1.45 -3.98
C LEU A 72 14.52 1.95 -4.15
N GLY A 73 15.38 1.83 -3.14
CA GLY A 73 16.77 2.29 -3.17
C GLY A 73 16.98 3.77 -2.86
N PHE A 74 16.01 4.42 -2.21
CA PHE A 74 16.06 5.83 -1.84
C PHE A 74 15.95 6.03 -0.33
N ASN A 75 16.48 7.13 0.19
CA ASN A 75 16.06 7.62 1.51
C ASN A 75 14.73 8.38 1.39
N THR A 76 14.00 8.50 2.50
CA THR A 76 12.67 9.12 2.54
C THR A 76 12.66 10.55 1.97
N GLU A 77 13.65 11.36 2.33
CA GLU A 77 13.76 12.75 1.87
C GLU A 77 13.88 12.82 0.34
N THR A 78 14.74 11.99 -0.24
CA THR A 78 14.97 11.93 -1.70
C THR A 78 13.74 11.45 -2.45
N ALA A 79 13.06 10.41 -1.95
CA ALA A 79 11.88 9.83 -2.59
C ALA A 79 10.71 10.82 -2.70
N ILE A 80 10.56 11.69 -1.69
CA ILE A 80 9.49 12.69 -1.63
C ILE A 80 9.82 13.89 -2.49
N LEU A 81 11.06 14.37 -2.44
CA LEU A 81 11.52 15.45 -3.30
C LEU A 81 11.38 15.08 -4.79
N ALA A 82 11.68 13.82 -5.16
CA ALA A 82 11.55 13.33 -6.52
C ALA A 82 10.09 13.29 -7.03
N ASN A 83 9.09 13.24 -6.14
CA ASN A 83 7.67 13.21 -6.50
C ASN A 83 6.93 14.53 -6.24
N SER A 84 7.63 15.57 -5.78
CA SER A 84 7.07 16.89 -5.51
C SER A 84 6.88 17.68 -6.81
N ASN A 85 5.88 17.30 -7.61
CA ASN A 85 5.54 18.08 -8.81
C ASN A 85 4.70 19.33 -8.50
N ASN A 86 4.31 19.57 -7.23
CA ASN A 86 3.47 20.72 -6.84
C ASN A 86 3.64 21.18 -5.37
N GLY A 87 4.75 20.85 -4.70
CA GLY A 87 4.95 21.19 -3.28
C GLY A 87 4.10 20.38 -2.28
N ASN A 88 3.37 19.37 -2.77
CA ASN A 88 2.70 18.40 -1.91
C ASN A 88 3.70 17.29 -1.62
N GLU A 89 4.14 17.19 -0.37
CA GLU A 89 5.07 16.16 0.15
C GLU A 89 4.42 14.77 0.12
N LYS A 90 4.14 14.27 -1.08
CA LYS A 90 3.41 13.03 -1.33
C LYS A 90 4.23 12.08 -2.19
N LEU A 91 4.05 10.80 -1.94
CA LEU A 91 4.64 9.71 -2.70
C LEU A 91 3.54 8.75 -3.13
N ASP A 92 3.27 8.70 -4.44
CA ASP A 92 2.36 7.74 -5.03
C ASP A 92 3.12 6.46 -5.38
N VAL A 93 2.66 5.32 -4.85
CA VAL A 93 3.32 4.02 -5.00
C VAL A 93 2.33 3.04 -5.63
N PRO A 94 2.66 2.38 -6.75
CA PRO A 94 1.72 1.51 -7.45
C PRO A 94 1.36 0.29 -6.60
N ILE A 95 0.11 -0.16 -6.68
CA ILE A 95 -0.34 -1.42 -6.09
C ILE A 95 -0.20 -2.53 -7.12
N LEU A 96 0.45 -3.61 -6.74
CA LEU A 96 0.62 -4.80 -7.55
C LEU A 96 -0.03 -6.00 -6.87
N LEU A 97 -0.58 -6.91 -7.67
CA LEU A 97 -0.97 -8.24 -7.21
C LEU A 97 0.08 -9.24 -7.68
N VAL A 98 0.58 -10.08 -6.80
CA VAL A 98 1.60 -11.08 -7.10
C VAL A 98 1.07 -12.46 -6.74
N ARG A 99 1.15 -13.43 -7.66
CA ARG A 99 0.86 -14.83 -7.34
C ARG A 99 2.12 -15.51 -6.83
N GLU A 100 2.09 -16.03 -5.61
CA GLU A 100 3.28 -16.58 -4.94
C GLU A 100 3.85 -17.82 -5.62
N GLU A 101 2.99 -18.70 -6.12
CA GLU A 101 3.37 -20.01 -6.66
C GLU A 101 4.36 -19.91 -7.82
N ASP A 102 4.23 -18.88 -8.66
CA ASP A 102 5.01 -18.69 -9.88
C ASP A 102 5.57 -17.27 -10.04
N SER A 103 5.44 -16.43 -9.00
CA SER A 103 5.94 -15.05 -8.97
C SER A 103 5.41 -14.17 -10.11
N VAL A 104 4.24 -14.50 -10.69
CA VAL A 104 3.63 -13.69 -11.73
C VAL A 104 3.08 -12.40 -11.13
N VAL A 105 3.46 -11.28 -11.72
CA VAL A 105 3.00 -9.94 -11.36
C VAL A 105 1.80 -9.57 -12.23
N PHE A 106 0.73 -9.10 -11.59
CA PHE A 106 -0.43 -8.49 -12.22
C PHE A 106 -0.47 -7.00 -11.83
N PRO A 107 0.05 -6.11 -12.69
CA PRO A 107 -0.02 -4.68 -12.46
C PRO A 107 -1.48 -4.20 -12.36
N THR A 108 -1.71 -3.20 -11.52
CA THR A 108 -3.02 -2.55 -11.39
C THR A 108 -2.93 -1.10 -11.84
N SER A 109 -4.07 -0.46 -12.05
CA SER A 109 -4.14 0.99 -12.32
C SER A 109 -4.23 1.84 -11.05
N LEU A 110 -4.09 1.23 -9.87
CA LEU A 110 -4.23 1.91 -8.58
C LEU A 110 -2.87 2.12 -7.92
N SER A 111 -2.79 3.20 -7.14
CA SER A 111 -1.64 3.54 -6.32
C SER A 111 -2.10 3.85 -4.89
N PHE A 112 -1.20 3.65 -3.94
CA PHE A 112 -1.33 4.13 -2.58
C PHE A 112 -0.47 5.39 -2.40
N THR A 113 -1.05 6.43 -1.80
CA THR A 113 -0.39 7.73 -1.61
C THR A 113 0.05 7.90 -0.16
N TYR A 114 1.36 8.00 0.08
CA TYR A 114 1.89 8.50 1.34
C TYR A 114 1.91 10.03 1.31
N SER A 115 1.56 10.67 2.42
CA SER A 115 1.72 12.12 2.61
C SER A 115 2.54 12.35 3.88
N LEU A 116 3.58 13.19 3.81
CA LEU A 116 4.17 13.73 5.03
C LEU A 116 3.22 14.78 5.59
N THR A 117 2.73 14.55 6.79
CA THR A 117 2.18 15.63 7.61
C THR A 117 3.35 16.30 8.31
N GLY A 118 3.64 17.54 7.94
CA GLY A 118 4.56 18.42 8.66
C GLY A 118 4.10 18.76 10.07
#